data_AF-A0A6V7VKV7-F1
#
_entry.id   AF-A0A6V7VKV7-F1
#
_cell.length_a   1.000
_cell.length_b   1.000
_cell.length_c   1.000
_cell.angle_alpha   90.00
_cell.angle_beta   90.00
_cell.angle_gamma   90.00
#
_symmetry.space_group_name_H-M   'P 1'
#
loop_
_entity.id
_entity.type
_entity.pdbx_description
1 polymer ?
#
loop_
_entity_poly.entity_id
_entity_poly.type
_entity_poly.pdbx_seq_one_letter_code
_entity_poly.pdbx_strand_id
1 'polypeptide(L)'
;MVEIPLAYLPGNITKFNAYAIHGSGDSKHFESLYAVSDGTFKEPDFHRLEFFGNIDTRRIIPSDYNRQPFDDMKYGNLWAEGLKEE
;
A
#
# COMPACT_ATOMS: atom_id res chain seq x y z
N MET A 1 -11.00 3.04 -13.27
CA MET A 1 -9.93 3.61 -12.43
C MET A 1 -10.21 3.16 -11.02
N VAL A 2 -9.28 2.47 -10.36
CA VAL A 2 -9.41 2.13 -8.94
C VAL A 2 -8.74 3.26 -8.16
N GLU A 3 -9.45 3.81 -7.19
CA GLU A 3 -8.94 4.84 -6.28
C GLU A 3 -8.94 4.27 -4.87
N ILE A 4 -7.86 4.49 -4.13
CA ILE A 4 -7.74 4.08 -2.73
C ILE A 4 -7.80 5.37 -1.90
N PRO A 5 -8.82 5.56 -1.06
CA PRO A 5 -8.86 6.67 -0.12
C PRO A 5 -7.60 6.70 0.74
N LEU A 6 -7.01 7.88 0.90
CA LEU A 6 -5.80 8.05 1.69
C LEU A 6 -6.05 7.78 3.18
N ALA A 7 -7.29 7.93 3.68
CA ALA A 7 -7.63 7.57 5.07
C ALA A 7 -7.56 6.06 5.37
N TYR A 8 -7.34 5.19 4.37
CA TYR A 8 -7.04 3.77 4.60
C TYR A 8 -5.55 3.48 4.77
N LEU A 9 -4.70 4.44 4.42
CA LEU A 9 -3.27 4.33 4.58
C LEU A 9 -2.87 4.73 6.01
N PRO A 10 -2.04 3.95 6.72
CA PRO A 10 -1.51 4.38 8.00
C PRO A 10 -0.68 5.67 7.86
N GLY A 11 -0.57 6.43 8.94
CA GLY A 11 0.30 7.60 8.96
C GLY A 11 1.76 7.24 8.68
N ASN A 12 2.47 8.15 8.00
CA ASN A 12 3.93 8.10 7.83
C ASN A 12 4.46 6.87 7.05
N ILE A 13 3.74 6.44 6.01
CA ILE A 13 4.25 5.43 5.07
C ILE A 13 5.52 5.92 4.40
N THR A 14 6.55 5.08 4.42
CA THR A 14 7.88 5.38 3.84
C THR A 14 8.33 4.34 2.83
N LYS A 15 7.67 3.16 2.82
CA LYS A 15 8.01 2.03 1.98
C LYS A 15 6.81 1.54 1.18
N PHE A 16 7.05 1.07 -0.03
CA PHE A 16 6.03 0.58 -0.94
C PHE A 16 6.58 -0.52 -1.85
N ASN A 17 5.71 -1.40 -2.33
CA ASN A 17 5.98 -2.29 -3.44
C ASN A 17 4.69 -2.52 -4.24
N ALA A 18 4.82 -2.95 -5.49
CA ALA A 18 3.71 -3.29 -6.36
C ALA A 18 4.01 -4.61 -7.07
N TYR A 19 2.96 -5.38 -7.33
CA TYR A 19 3.05 -6.71 -7.91
C TYR A 19 2.10 -6.85 -9.10
N ALA A 20 2.55 -7.58 -10.12
CA ALA A 20 1.70 -8.03 -11.20
C ALA A 20 1.74 -9.56 -11.27
N ILE A 21 0.57 -10.18 -11.37
CA ILE A 21 0.42 -11.63 -11.45
C ILE A 21 -0.41 -11.93 -12.68
N HIS A 22 0.14 -12.69 -13.62
CA HIS A 22 -0.53 -13.03 -14.87
C HIS A 22 -0.32 -14.50 -15.24
N GLY A 23 -1.18 -15.02 -16.11
CA GLY A 23 -1.23 -16.46 -16.44
C GLY A 23 -1.95 -17.30 -15.37
N SER A 24 -1.90 -18.63 -15.52
CA SER A 24 -2.60 -19.56 -14.63
C SER A 24 -1.90 -20.93 -14.53
N GLY A 25 -2.06 -21.63 -13.41
CA GLY A 25 -1.37 -22.90 -13.17
C GLY A 25 0.16 -22.74 -13.26
N ASP A 26 0.81 -23.63 -14.01
CA ASP A 26 2.26 -23.62 -14.22
C ASP A 26 2.76 -22.46 -15.10
N SER A 27 1.84 -21.75 -15.77
CA SER A 27 2.14 -20.53 -16.53
C SER A 27 1.95 -19.24 -15.72
N LYS A 28 1.84 -19.33 -14.39
CA LYS A 28 1.80 -18.13 -13.55
C LYS A 28 3.15 -17.44 -13.59
N HIS A 29 3.11 -16.16 -13.88
CA HIS A 29 4.23 -15.26 -13.86
C HIS A 29 3.97 -14.18 -12.81
N PHE A 30 5.03 -13.83 -12.07
CA PHE A 30 5.00 -12.86 -11.00
C PHE A 30 6.05 -11.79 -11.30
N GLU A 31 5.63 -10.54 -11.28
CA GLU A 31 6.50 -9.38 -11.45
C GLU A 31 6.35 -8.45 -10.23
N SER A 32 7.40 -7.70 -9.93
CA SER A 32 7.46 -6.82 -8.77
C SER A 32 8.24 -5.55 -9.10
N LEU A 33 7.79 -4.41 -8.58
CA LEU A 33 8.47 -3.12 -8.77
C LEU A 33 9.83 -3.08 -8.06
N TYR A 34 9.86 -3.54 -6.82
CA TYR A 34 11.10 -3.77 -6.06
C TYR A 34 11.30 -5.27 -5.89
N ALA A 35 12.57 -5.71 -5.83
CA ALA A 35 12.92 -7.11 -5.64
C ALA A 35 12.19 -7.73 -4.44
N VAL A 36 11.98 -9.04 -4.45
CA VAL A 36 11.31 -9.79 -3.36
C VAL A 36 12.27 -10.74 -2.63
N SER A 37 13.55 -10.71 -3.00
CA SER A 37 14.63 -11.51 -2.47
C SER A 37 15.96 -10.85 -2.81
N ASP A 38 16.97 -11.07 -1.99
CA ASP A 38 18.39 -10.77 -2.23
C ASP A 38 19.17 -12.00 -2.76
N GLY A 39 18.45 -13.07 -3.12
CA GLY A 39 19.03 -14.35 -3.52
C GLY A 39 19.17 -15.36 -2.38
N THR A 40 18.89 -14.98 -1.13
CA THR A 40 18.88 -15.91 0.01
C THR A 40 17.57 -16.68 0.16
N PHE A 41 16.48 -16.18 -0.44
CA PHE A 41 15.18 -16.83 -0.42
C PHE A 41 14.92 -17.59 -1.71
N LYS A 42 14.57 -18.87 -1.56
CA LYS A 42 14.29 -19.79 -2.68
C LYS A 42 12.97 -19.47 -3.38
N GLU A 43 11.96 -19.04 -2.62
CA GLU A 43 10.62 -18.74 -3.13
C GLU A 43 10.32 -17.25 -2.95
N PRO A 44 9.63 -16.60 -3.91
CA PRO A 44 9.20 -15.22 -3.77
C PRO A 44 8.11 -15.10 -2.69
N ASP A 45 8.22 -14.08 -1.84
CA ASP A 45 7.22 -13.77 -0.82
C ASP A 45 6.92 -12.26 -0.83
N PHE A 46 5.67 -11.92 -1.15
CA PHE A 46 5.20 -10.54 -1.26
C PHE A 46 5.02 -9.84 0.09
N HIS A 47 5.11 -10.56 1.20
CA HIS A 47 4.96 -10.00 2.54
C HIS A 47 6.28 -9.68 3.24
N ARG A 48 7.43 -9.87 2.55
CA ARG A 48 8.76 -9.49 3.05
C ARG A 48 8.96 -7.97 2.97
N LEU A 49 8.53 -7.28 4.02
CA LEU A 49 8.59 -5.82 4.12
C LEU A 49 10.01 -5.25 4.07
N GLU A 50 11.03 -6.05 4.37
CA GLU A 50 12.43 -5.68 4.26
C GLU A 50 12.82 -5.29 2.83
N PHE A 51 12.18 -5.89 1.82
CA PHE A 51 12.46 -5.63 0.42
C PHE A 51 11.61 -4.52 -0.21
N PHE A 52 10.69 -3.93 0.54
CA PHE A 52 9.92 -2.81 0.03
C PHE A 52 10.84 -1.60 -0.16
N GLY A 53 10.76 -0.99 -1.34
CA GLY A 53 11.54 0.18 -1.68
C GLY A 53 11.00 1.45 -1.04
N ASN A 54 11.84 2.46 -0.94
CA ASN A 54 11.43 3.77 -0.44
C ASN A 54 10.48 4.44 -1.44
N ILE A 55 9.46 5.13 -0.93
CA ILE A 55 8.58 5.97 -1.74
C ILE A 55 8.63 7.41 -1.21
N ASP A 56 8.82 8.37 -2.12
CA ASP A 56 8.70 9.79 -1.79
C ASP A 56 7.22 10.18 -1.78
N THR A 57 6.56 9.99 -0.64
CA THR A 57 5.13 10.25 -0.48
C THR A 57 4.75 11.70 -0.77
N ARG A 58 5.67 12.67 -0.62
CA ARG A 58 5.39 14.09 -0.92
C ARG A 58 5.04 14.34 -2.40
N ARG A 59 5.35 13.40 -3.29
CA ARG A 59 5.02 13.49 -4.72
C ARG A 59 3.59 13.03 -5.05
N ILE A 60 2.96 12.29 -4.15
CA ILE A 60 1.68 11.60 -4.40
C ILE A 60 0.63 11.88 -3.33
N ILE A 61 1.06 12.20 -2.11
CA ILE A 61 0.24 12.51 -0.95
C ILE A 61 0.34 14.02 -0.71
N PRO A 62 -0.79 14.74 -0.69
CA PRO A 62 -0.83 16.18 -0.40
C PRO A 62 -0.24 16.53 0.97
N SER A 63 0.33 17.72 1.10
CA SER A 63 1.04 18.16 2.30
C SER A 63 0.18 18.26 3.57
N ASP A 64 -1.13 18.40 3.40
CA ASP A 64 -2.16 18.49 4.44
C ASP A 64 -2.83 17.14 4.75
N TYR A 65 -2.36 16.06 4.13
CA TYR A 65 -2.80 14.71 4.43
C TYR A 65 -2.60 14.35 5.92
N ASN A 66 -3.56 13.59 6.46
CA ASN A 66 -3.53 13.08 7.82
C ASN A 66 -3.47 14.17 8.90
N ARG A 67 -4.21 15.27 8.70
CA ARG A 67 -4.51 16.23 9.78
C ARG A 67 -5.21 15.53 10.96
N GLN A 68 -6.03 14.52 10.66
CA GLN A 68 -6.49 13.49 11.59
C GLN A 68 -6.37 12.10 10.94
N PRO A 69 -6.05 11.02 11.71
CA PRO A 69 -5.80 9.65 11.22
C PRO A 69 -6.87 9.03 10.31
N PHE A 70 -8.09 9.55 10.38
CA PHE A 70 -9.29 8.96 9.79
C PHE A 70 -10.00 9.89 8.80
N ASP A 71 -9.47 11.09 8.59
CA ASP A 71 -10.06 12.09 7.69
C ASP A 71 -9.39 12.04 6.31
N ASP A 72 -10.17 11.65 5.30
CA ASP A 72 -9.78 11.76 3.90
C ASP A 72 -10.17 13.14 3.34
N MET A 73 -9.32 13.74 2.51
CA MET A 73 -9.60 15.08 1.98
C MET A 73 -10.74 15.11 0.95
N LYS A 74 -10.96 14.03 0.23
CA LYS A 74 -12.02 13.92 -0.79
C LYS A 74 -13.29 13.34 -0.18
N TYR A 75 -13.15 12.34 0.68
CA TYR A 75 -14.28 11.57 1.20
C TYR A 75 -14.72 11.96 2.62
N GLY A 76 -13.97 12.84 3.30
CA GLY A 76 -14.23 13.21 4.70
C GLY A 76 -13.86 12.10 5.68
N ASN A 77 -14.52 12.06 6.83
CA ASN A 77 -14.31 11.01 7.83
C ASN A 77 -15.00 9.70 7.38
N LEU A 78 -14.23 8.81 6.75
CA LEU A 78 -14.71 7.51 6.27
C LEU A 78 -15.08 6.53 7.39
N TRP A 79 -14.73 6.84 8.64
CA TRP A 79 -14.89 5.97 9.80
C TRP A 79 -16.02 6.43 10.73
N ALA A 80 -16.66 7.57 10.46
CA ALA A 80 -17.68 8.17 11.33
C ALA A 80 -18.94 7.30 11.51
N GLU A 81 -19.32 6.48 10.52
CA GLU A 81 -20.54 5.65 10.62
C GLU A 81 -20.36 4.36 11.45
N GLY A 82 -19.13 4.06 11.91
CA GLY A 82 -18.82 2.89 12.75
C GLY A 82 -18.77 3.16 14.26
N LEU A 83 -18.92 4.42 14.67
CA LEU A 83 -18.81 4.86 16.08
C LEU A 83 -20.20 5.09 16.73
N LYS A 84 -21.20 4.26 16.42
CA LYS A 84 -22.39 4.19 17.27
C LYS A 84 -22.01 3.39 18.51
N GLU A 85 -21.86 4.12 19.60
CA GLU A 85 -21.49 3.67 20.94
C GLU A 85 -22.27 2.42 21.39
N GLU A 86 -21.56 1.45 21.98
CA GLU A 86 -22.12 0.49 22.94
C GLU A 86 -22.42 1.18 24.28
#